data_AF-K1ZPI0-F1
#
_entry.id   AF-K1ZPI0-F1
#
_cell.length_a   1.000
_cell.length_b   1.000
_cell.length_c   1.000
_cell.angle_alpha   90.00
_cell.angle_beta   90.00
_cell.angle_gamma   90.00
#
_symmetry.space_group_name_H-M   'P 1'
#
loop_
_entity.id
_entity.type
_entity.pdbx_description
1 polymer ?
#
loop_
_entity_poly.entity_id
_entity_poly.type
_entity_poly.pdbx_seq_one_letter_code
_entity_poly.pdbx_strand_id
1 'polypeptide(L)'
;DCYTSVVSSAKLQFAICSDSLPKNTYMEDYLNTPCPRCGSKRVISRSWNEKLKTFSGTIEVEHTKIICINKICQKNFEEQRAQEAKKREEERLKKEKRLLERKLQKSSLKNKAAKLKK
;
A
#
# COMPACT_ATOMS: atom_id res chain seq x y z
N ASP A 1 19.38 5.51 -35.53
CA ASP A 1 19.77 6.80 -36.13
C ASP A 1 19.78 7.89 -35.08
N CYS A 2 20.96 8.40 -34.71
CA CYS A 2 21.12 9.47 -33.71
C CYS A 2 21.17 10.82 -34.43
N TYR A 3 20.17 11.66 -34.20
CA TYR A 3 20.12 13.03 -34.70
C TYR A 3 21.06 13.91 -33.86
N THR A 4 22.09 14.48 -34.49
CA THR A 4 23.00 15.45 -33.84
C THR A 4 22.58 16.87 -34.23
N SER A 5 21.99 17.61 -33.30
CA SER A 5 21.90 19.07 -33.45
C SER A 5 23.14 19.71 -32.85
N VAL A 6 23.90 20.41 -33.70
CA VAL A 6 25.12 21.13 -33.30
C VAL A 6 24.69 22.49 -32.76
N VAL A 7 24.71 22.67 -31.44
CA VAL A 7 24.60 24.01 -30.84
C VAL A 7 26.02 24.50 -30.52
N SER A 8 26.34 25.65 -31.11
CA SER A 8 27.61 26.36 -31.03
C SER A 8 27.97 26.77 -29.60
N SER A 9 29.26 26.65 -29.29
CA SER A 9 30.00 27.17 -28.12
C SER A 9 29.87 26.38 -26.80
N ALA A 10 31.04 25.93 -26.34
CA ALA A 10 31.32 25.08 -25.16
C ALA A 10 30.95 23.58 -25.32
N LYS A 11 31.94 22.78 -25.74
CA LYS A 11 31.89 21.31 -25.80
C LYS A 11 31.71 20.70 -24.41
N LEU A 12 30.46 20.48 -24.02
CA LEU A 12 30.07 19.31 -23.23
C LEU A 12 29.16 18.47 -24.11
N GLN A 13 29.75 17.46 -24.76
CA GLN A 13 29.01 16.45 -25.50
C GLN A 13 28.36 15.49 -24.52
N PHE A 14 27.13 15.77 -24.10
CA PHE A 14 26.29 14.75 -23.49
C PHE A 14 25.67 13.92 -24.61
N ALA A 15 26.28 12.77 -24.89
CA ALA A 15 25.63 11.72 -25.66
C ALA A 15 24.50 11.14 -24.81
N ILE A 16 23.25 11.46 -25.16
CA ILE A 16 22.08 10.80 -24.58
C ILE A 16 21.89 9.52 -25.40
N CYS A 17 22.62 8.46 -25.02
CA CYS A 17 22.34 7.13 -25.53
C CYS A 17 20.96 6.72 -24.99
N SER A 18 20.03 6.40 -25.88
CA SER A 18 18.73 5.79 -25.59
C SER A 18 18.93 4.32 -25.20
N ASP A 19 19.77 4.07 -24.20
CA ASP A 19 20.03 2.75 -23.67
C ASP A 19 18.92 2.40 -22.69
N SER A 20 18.06 1.48 -23.13
CA SER A 20 17.18 0.61 -22.35
C SER A 20 16.87 1.07 -20.92
N LEU A 21 15.62 1.46 -20.68
CA LEU A 21 15.08 1.60 -19.32
C LEU A 21 15.54 0.40 -18.47
N PRO A 22 16.14 0.64 -17.29
CA PRO A 22 16.61 -0.44 -16.44
C PRO A 22 15.44 -1.38 -16.19
N LYS A 23 15.63 -2.66 -16.53
CA LYS A 23 14.68 -3.72 -16.16
C LYS A 23 14.44 -3.58 -14.66
N ASN A 24 13.18 -3.63 -14.25
CA ASN A 24 12.75 -3.44 -12.87
C ASN A 24 13.34 -4.54 -11.97
N THR A 25 14.60 -4.38 -11.54
CA THR A 25 15.38 -5.33 -10.73
C THR A 25 14.92 -5.41 -9.28
N TYR A 26 13.98 -4.53 -8.90
CA TYR A 26 13.55 -4.37 -7.51
C TYR A 26 12.99 -5.65 -6.89
N MET A 27 12.32 -6.50 -7.68
CA MET A 27 11.77 -7.76 -7.18
C MET A 27 12.85 -8.80 -6.89
N GLU A 28 13.90 -8.84 -7.71
CA GLU A 28 15.02 -9.77 -7.55
C GLU A 28 15.83 -9.41 -6.29
N ASP A 29 16.09 -8.12 -6.08
CA ASP A 29 16.78 -7.60 -4.89
C ASP A 29 16.04 -7.93 -3.58
N TYR A 30 14.71 -7.86 -3.60
CA TYR A 30 13.89 -8.16 -2.43
C TYR A 30 13.89 -9.65 -2.06
N LEU A 31 13.96 -10.54 -3.06
CA LEU A 31 14.05 -11.98 -2.86
C LEU A 31 15.44 -12.41 -2.36
N ASN A 32 16.48 -11.74 -2.83
CA ASN A 32 17.86 -11.98 -2.41
C ASN A 32 18.12 -11.50 -0.98
N THR A 33 17.33 -10.53 -0.50
CA THR A 33 17.43 -10.03 0.87
C THR A 33 16.85 -11.06 1.87
N PRO A 34 17.61 -11.48 2.90
CA PRO A 34 17.13 -12.42 3.89
C PRO A 34 15.98 -11.84 4.74
N CYS A 35 15.18 -12.72 5.33
CA CYS A 35 14.09 -12.32 6.21
C CYS A 35 14.65 -11.63 7.49
N PRO A 36 14.22 -10.41 7.86
CA PRO A 36 14.75 -9.69 9.02
C PRO A 36 14.37 -10.35 10.35
N ARG A 37 13.38 -11.25 10.34
CA ARG A 37 12.88 -11.93 11.55
C ARG A 37 13.66 -13.21 11.90
N CYS A 38 14.11 -13.95 10.90
CA CYS A 38 14.74 -15.26 11.09
C CYS A 38 15.94 -15.55 10.19
N GLY A 39 16.35 -14.62 9.32
CA GLY A 39 17.45 -14.78 8.37
C GLY A 39 17.18 -15.73 7.20
N SER A 40 16.05 -16.43 7.17
CA SER A 40 15.73 -17.39 6.10
C SER A 40 15.41 -16.68 4.77
N LYS A 41 15.58 -17.40 3.67
CA LYS A 41 15.21 -16.91 2.32
C LYS A 41 13.70 -16.68 2.19
N ARG A 42 13.34 -15.80 1.26
CA ARG A 42 11.95 -15.48 0.90
C ARG A 42 11.59 -16.14 -0.43
N VAL A 43 10.32 -16.48 -0.60
CA VAL A 43 9.79 -17.11 -1.83
C VAL A 43 8.49 -16.43 -2.22
N ILE A 44 8.28 -16.27 -3.53
CA ILE A 44 7.00 -15.82 -4.08
C ILE A 44 5.97 -16.94 -3.91
N SER A 45 4.91 -16.67 -3.16
CA SER A 45 3.83 -17.64 -2.96
C SER A 45 2.73 -17.50 -4.00
N ARG A 46 2.38 -16.28 -4.39
CA ARG A 46 1.31 -15.99 -5.36
C ARG A 46 1.53 -14.64 -5.99
N SER A 47 1.33 -14.54 -7.29
CA SER A 47 1.12 -13.27 -7.98
C SER A 47 -0.29 -13.22 -8.56
N TRP A 48 -0.88 -12.03 -8.62
CA TRP A 48 -2.15 -11.80 -9.30
C TRP A 48 -2.22 -10.36 -9.80
N ASN A 49 -2.91 -10.17 -10.92
CA ASN A 49 -3.13 -8.85 -11.49
C ASN A 49 -4.55 -8.40 -11.15
N GLU A 50 -4.66 -7.18 -10.63
CA GLU A 50 -5.94 -6.55 -10.32
C GLU A 50 -6.15 -5.36 -11.26
N LYS A 51 -7.30 -5.37 -11.96
CA LYS A 51 -7.69 -4.26 -12.83
C LYS A 51 -8.51 -3.26 -12.03
N LEU A 52 -7.91 -2.14 -11.67
CA LEU A 52 -8.56 -1.05 -10.94
C LEU A 52 -9.12 -0.04 -11.95
N LYS A 53 -10.45 0.10 -11.96
CA LYS A 53 -11.13 1.15 -12.73
C LYS A 53 -11.01 2.46 -11.96
N THR A 54 -10.19 3.37 -12.46
CA THR A 54 -10.03 4.73 -11.94
C THR A 54 -10.80 5.71 -12.83
N PHE A 55 -11.03 6.93 -12.33
CA PHE A 55 -11.71 7.98 -13.07
C PHE A 55 -11.08 8.28 -14.45
N SER A 56 -9.76 8.12 -14.59
CA SER A 56 -9.01 8.41 -15.81
C SER A 56 -8.73 7.19 -16.70
N GLY A 57 -9.20 5.99 -16.33
CA GLY A 57 -8.96 4.77 -17.09
C GLY A 57 -8.82 3.51 -16.23
N THR A 58 -8.50 2.39 -16.88
CA THR A 58 -8.24 1.11 -16.20
C THR A 58 -6.73 0.96 -15.97
N ILE A 59 -6.33 0.82 -14.70
CA ILE A 59 -4.94 0.56 -14.31
C ILE A 59 -4.83 -0.91 -13.93
N GLU A 60 -3.85 -1.61 -14.49
CA GLU A 60 -3.53 -2.98 -14.06
C GLU A 60 -2.43 -2.91 -13.01
N VAL A 61 -2.71 -3.43 -11.81
CA VAL A 61 -1.76 -3.51 -10.71
C VAL A 61 -1.34 -4.96 -10.52
N GLU A 62 -0.05 -5.21 -10.63
CA GLU A 62 0.53 -6.51 -10.29
C GLU A 62 0.77 -6.58 -8.78
N HIS A 63 0.17 -7.58 -8.15
CA HIS A 63 0.38 -7.89 -6.74
C HIS A 63 1.16 -9.18 -6.59
N THR A 64 2.18 -9.15 -5.74
CA THR A 64 3.00 -10.33 -5.42
C THR A 64 3.01 -10.56 -3.92
N LYS A 65 2.59 -11.75 -3.49
CA LYS A 65 2.68 -12.20 -2.10
C LYS A 65 3.97 -12.97 -1.88
N ILE A 66 4.81 -12.42 -1.00
CA ILE A 66 6.12 -12.99 -0.65
C ILE A 66 6.05 -13.56 0.77
N ILE A 67 6.53 -14.79 0.93
CA ILE A 67 6.47 -15.56 2.18
C ILE A 67 7.88 -16.00 2.60
N CYS A 68 8.10 -16.12 3.90
CA CYS A 68 9.32 -16.70 4.46
C CYS A 68 9.27 -18.24 4.39
N ILE A 69 10.35 -18.89 3.96
CA ILE A 69 10.41 -20.37 3.90
C ILE A 69 10.22 -21.01 5.28
N ASN A 70 10.74 -20.38 6.32
CA ASN A 70 10.58 -20.86 7.69
C ASN A 70 9.10 -20.73 8.13
N LYS A 71 8.41 -21.87 8.20
CA LYS A 71 6.98 -21.97 8.57
C LYS A 71 6.68 -21.45 9.97
N ILE A 72 7.59 -21.64 10.93
CA ILE A 72 7.41 -21.17 12.31
C ILE A 72 7.44 -19.63 12.32
N CYS A 73 8.44 -19.04 11.67
CA CYS A 73 8.54 -17.59 11.54
C CYS A 73 7.32 -17.01 10.81
N GLN A 74 6.84 -17.68 9.78
CA GLN A 74 5.67 -17.22 9.03
C GLN A 74 4.40 -17.27 9.87
N LYS A 75 4.15 -18.39 10.57
CA LYS A 75 2.98 -18.59 11.43
C LYS A 75 2.90 -17.54 12.53
N ASN A 76 4.00 -17.30 13.25
CA ASN A 76 4.04 -16.30 14.33
C ASN A 76 3.68 -14.90 13.82
N PHE A 77 4.11 -14.55 12.61
CA PHE A 77 3.80 -13.26 12.01
C PHE A 77 2.36 -13.16 11.52
N GLU A 78 1.82 -14.23 10.95
CA GLU A 78 0.41 -14.27 10.57
C GLU A 78 -0.50 -14.15 11.80
N GLU A 79 -0.13 -14.78 12.91
CA GLU A 79 -0.83 -14.66 14.19
C GLU A 79 -0.78 -13.22 14.74
N GLN A 80 0.41 -12.61 14.76
CA GLN A 80 0.56 -11.20 15.18
C GLN A 80 -0.27 -10.26 14.30
N ARG A 81 -0.20 -10.43 12.98
CA ARG A 81 -0.98 -9.64 12.02
C ARG A 81 -2.48 -9.82 12.19
N ALA A 82 -2.94 -11.04 12.48
CA ALA A 82 -4.34 -11.31 12.76
C ALA A 82 -4.80 -10.65 14.06
N GLN A 83 -3.98 -10.67 15.11
CA GLN A 83 -4.27 -10.01 16.38
C GLN A 83 -4.33 -8.47 16.21
N GLU A 84 -3.39 -7.88 15.48
CA GLU A 84 -3.40 -6.45 15.17
C GLU A 84 -4.63 -6.04 14.35
N ALA A 85 -5.03 -6.87 13.38
CA ALA A 85 -6.22 -6.64 12.56
C ALA A 85 -7.48 -6.60 13.43
N LYS A 86 -7.64 -7.57 14.33
CA LYS A 86 -8.75 -7.62 15.30
C LYS A 86 -8.78 -6.38 16.19
N LYS A 87 -7.63 -5.99 16.77
CA LYS A 87 -7.54 -4.77 17.59
C LYS A 87 -7.96 -3.51 16.82
N ARG A 88 -7.52 -3.38 15.57
CA ARG A 88 -7.86 -2.24 14.71
C ARG A 88 -9.36 -2.21 14.38
N GLU A 89 -9.96 -3.37 14.12
CA GLU A 89 -11.39 -3.50 13.85
C GLU A 89 -12.23 -3.13 15.09
N GLU A 90 -11.87 -3.66 16.26
CA GLU A 90 -12.53 -3.31 17.52
C GLU A 90 -12.45 -1.81 17.81
N GLU A 91 -11.30 -1.19 17.55
CA GLU A 91 -11.14 0.26 17.73
C GLU A 91 -12.02 1.07 16.77
N ARG A 92 -12.14 0.63 15.51
CA ARG A 92 -13.06 1.24 14.53
C ARG A 92 -14.51 1.16 15.01
N LEU A 93 -14.96 -0.03 15.42
CA LEU A 93 -16.32 -0.23 15.94
C LEU A 93 -16.59 0.60 17.21
N LYS A 94 -15.62 0.70 18.13
CA LYS A 94 -15.75 1.55 19.32
C LYS A 94 -15.88 3.03 18.96
N LYS A 95 -15.11 3.51 17.97
CA LYS A 95 -15.20 4.90 17.48
C LYS A 95 -16.55 5.18 16.83
N GLU A 96 -17.05 4.26 16.01
CA GLU A 96 -18.36 4.36 15.37
C GLU A 96 -19.50 4.42 16.40
N LYS A 97 -19.49 3.53 17.39
CA LYS A 97 -20.48 3.53 18.49
C LYS A 97 -20.52 4.86 19.24
N ARG A 98 -19.34 5.38 19.64
CA ARG A 98 -19.23 6.69 20.31
C ARG A 98 -19.76 7.85 19.47
N LEU A 99 -19.53 7.82 18.15
CA LEU A 99 -20.05 8.84 17.23
C LEU A 99 -21.58 8.77 17.11
N LEU A 100 -22.15 7.57 17.04
CA LEU A 100 -23.60 7.38 16.99
C LEU A 100 -24.27 7.84 18.28
N GLU A 101 -23.73 7.46 19.44
CA GLU A 101 -24.23 7.90 20.76
C GLU A 101 -24.20 9.43 20.89
N ARG A 102 -23.10 10.07 20.47
CA ARG A 102 -23.00 11.54 20.45
C ARG A 102 -24.04 12.19 19.53
N LYS A 103 -24.33 11.59 18.37
CA LYS A 103 -25.37 12.08 17.45
C LYS A 103 -26.76 11.95 18.06
N LEU A 104 -27.06 10.82 18.69
CA LEU A 104 -28.34 10.55 19.37
C LEU A 104 -28.56 11.51 20.56
N GLN A 105 -27.53 11.74 21.38
CA GLN A 105 -27.62 12.72 22.46
C GLN A 105 -27.91 14.12 21.92
N LYS A 106 -27.18 14.57 20.88
CA LYS A 106 -27.40 15.87 20.25
C LYS A 106 -28.80 16.02 19.66
N SER A 107 -29.34 15.00 18.97
CA SER A 107 -30.70 15.06 18.44
C SER A 107 -31.75 15.09 19.55
N SER A 108 -31.58 14.30 20.61
CA SER A 108 -32.50 14.29 21.76
C SER A 108 -32.54 15.64 22.48
N LEU A 109 -31.40 16.32 22.64
CA LEU A 109 -31.30 17.65 23.24
C LEU A 109 -31.96 18.72 22.36
N LYS A 110 -31.74 18.66 21.04
CA LYS A 110 -32.40 19.57 20.08
C LYS A 110 -33.92 19.42 20.12
N ASN A 111 -34.43 18.19 20.14
CA ASN A 111 -35.87 17.93 20.21
C ASN A 111 -36.48 18.43 21.52
N LYS A 112 -35.79 18.24 22.66
CA LYS A 112 -36.21 18.79 23.96
C LYS A 112 -36.25 20.32 23.96
N ALA A 113 -35.21 20.97 23.42
CA ALA A 113 -35.13 22.43 23.31
C ALA A 113 -36.21 23.02 22.39
N ALA A 114 -36.55 22.33 21.28
CA ALA A 114 -37.64 22.74 20.40
C ALA A 114 -39.01 22.63 21.08
N LYS A 115 -39.20 21.62 21.95
CA LYS A 115 -40.45 21.44 22.71
C LYS A 115 -40.64 22.49 23.81
N LEU A 116 -39.55 23.00 24.41
CA LEU A 116 -39.61 24.02 25.45
C LEU A 116 -39.90 25.45 24.92
N LYS A 117 -39.78 25.67 23.61
CA LYS A 117 -40.00 26.97 22.95
C LYS A 117 -41.39 27.11 22.30
N LYS A 118 -42.24 26.08 22.43
CA LYS A 118 -43.66 26.09 22.05
C LYS A 118 -44.49 26.26 23.30
#